data_AF-A0A7N2LHY6-F1
#
_entry.id   AF-A0A7N2LHY6-F1
#
_cell.length_a   1.000
_cell.length_b   1.000
_cell.length_c   1.000
_cell.angle_alpha   90.00
_cell.angle_beta   90.00
_cell.angle_gamma   90.00
#
_symmetry.space_group_name_H-M   'P 1'
#
loop_
_entity.id
_entity.type
_entity.pdbx_description
1 polymer ?
#
loop_
_entity_poly.entity_id
_entity_poly.type
_entity_poly.pdbx_seq_one_letter_code
_entity_poly.pdbx_strand_id
1 'polypeptide(L)'
;MAVKFVMRITFLLLLEVAYGLAEGAPPMAKHSCPDRCGNVSIPYPFGIGSNCFMHKTCEVVCNENGVAAPIAFLPSIKMEVLEINISDPYVNNTYFSYEPGLIRVKMPIISSSNCINQSVAGVNISGTPFFFSSYRNKFVSVGCNNDWSGSYGGGWLQDGLQ
;
A
#
# COMPACT_ATOMS: atom_id res chain seq x y z
N MET A 1 41.46 -19.30 -37.71
CA MET A 1 40.43 -20.06 -36.94
C MET A 1 40.42 -19.71 -35.46
N ALA A 2 41.58 -19.45 -34.84
CA ALA A 2 41.68 -18.99 -33.44
C ALA A 2 40.88 -17.70 -33.15
N VAL A 3 40.92 -16.69 -34.03
CA VAL A 3 40.25 -15.39 -33.81
C VAL A 3 38.72 -15.51 -33.70
N LYS A 4 38.10 -16.44 -34.47
CA LYS A 4 36.65 -16.70 -34.41
C LYS A 4 36.23 -17.43 -33.13
N PHE A 5 37.12 -18.28 -32.59
CA PHE A 5 36.90 -18.96 -31.31
C PHE A 5 37.03 -17.99 -30.15
N VAL A 6 38.05 -17.13 -30.17
CA VAL A 6 38.25 -16.08 -29.16
C VAL A 6 37.05 -15.14 -29.11
N MET A 7 36.53 -14.69 -30.27
CA MET A 7 35.33 -13.83 -30.31
C MET A 7 34.07 -14.50 -29.75
N ARG A 8 33.85 -15.79 -30.02
CA ARG A 8 32.69 -16.52 -29.48
C ARG A 8 32.79 -16.69 -27.97
N ILE A 9 33.98 -16.98 -27.45
CA ILE A 9 34.21 -17.11 -26.00
C ILE A 9 34.03 -15.75 -25.31
N THR A 10 34.54 -14.66 -25.88
CA THR A 10 34.32 -13.32 -25.33
C THR A 10 32.84 -12.92 -25.35
N PHE A 11 32.10 -13.30 -26.39
CA PHE A 11 30.67 -12.98 -26.50
C PHE A 11 29.82 -13.76 -25.49
N LEU A 12 30.16 -15.03 -25.23
CA LEU A 12 29.49 -15.87 -24.22
C LEU A 12 29.75 -15.35 -22.79
N LEU A 13 31.00 -14.97 -22.48
CA LEU A 13 31.38 -14.40 -21.18
C LEU A 13 30.68 -13.05 -20.92
N LEU A 14 30.49 -12.22 -21.95
CA LEU A 14 29.76 -10.95 -21.83
C LEU A 14 28.25 -11.16 -21.60
N LEU A 15 27.68 -12.28 -22.08
CA LEU A 15 26.28 -12.60 -21.88
C LEU A 15 26.01 -12.97 -20.41
N GLU A 16 26.89 -13.75 -19.77
CA GLU A 16 26.72 -14.17 -18.36
C GLU A 16 26.74 -13.00 -17.37
N VAL A 17 27.51 -11.94 -17.66
CA VAL A 17 27.59 -10.75 -16.79
C VAL A 17 26.29 -9.91 -16.83
N ALA A 18 25.49 -10.02 -17.90
CA ALA A 18 24.26 -9.23 -18.05
C ALA A 18 23.07 -9.76 -17.23
N TYR A 19 23.10 -11.02 -16.76
CA TYR A 19 21.97 -11.63 -16.03
C TYR A 19 22.01 -11.39 -14.51
N GLY A 20 22.96 -10.60 -14.01
CA GLY A 20 23.27 -10.48 -12.57
C GLY A 20 22.59 -9.33 -11.81
N LEU A 21 21.65 -8.58 -12.39
CA LEU A 21 20.95 -7.51 -11.66
C LEU A 21 19.46 -7.85 -11.50
N ALA A 22 19.19 -8.82 -10.64
CA ALA A 22 17.90 -8.85 -9.96
C ALA A 22 17.92 -7.77 -8.86
N GLU A 23 17.51 -6.54 -9.20
CA GLU A 23 17.16 -5.54 -8.19
C GLU A 23 15.88 -5.98 -7.48
N GLY A 24 16.03 -6.83 -6.47
CA GLY A 24 15.01 -7.00 -5.44
C GLY A 24 15.17 -5.88 -4.40
N ALA A 25 14.63 -4.70 -4.68
CA ALA A 25 14.56 -3.59 -3.70
C ALA A 25 13.16 -3.57 -3.03
N PRO A 26 13.08 -3.08 -1.78
CA PRO A 26 13.00 -3.86 -0.55
C PRO A 26 11.56 -4.32 -0.20
N PRO A 27 11.41 -5.25 0.75
CA PRO A 27 10.97 -4.78 2.07
C PRO A 27 11.79 -5.45 3.16
N MET A 28 12.72 -4.70 3.76
CA MET A 28 13.42 -5.19 4.94
C MET A 28 12.50 -5.01 6.14
N ALA A 29 11.50 -5.89 6.25
CA ALA A 29 10.90 -6.16 7.55
C ALA A 29 12.03 -6.43 8.56
N LYS A 30 11.76 -6.20 9.84
CA LYS A 30 12.76 -6.47 10.87
C LYS A 30 13.24 -7.92 10.75
N HIS A 31 14.54 -8.15 10.97
CA HIS A 31 15.12 -9.49 10.86
C HIS A 31 14.33 -10.51 11.70
N SER A 32 14.06 -11.68 11.11
CA SER A 32 13.24 -12.75 11.68
C SER A 32 11.75 -12.42 11.90
N CYS A 33 11.24 -11.36 11.28
CA CYS A 33 9.82 -11.02 11.30
C CYS A 33 9.15 -11.30 9.94
N PRO A 34 7.85 -11.62 9.93
CA PRO A 34 7.09 -11.73 8.68
C PRO A 34 7.07 -10.40 7.94
N ASP A 35 7.34 -10.45 6.64
CA ASP A 35 7.43 -9.30 5.75
C ASP A 35 6.17 -9.10 4.89
N ARG A 36 5.19 -10.00 4.99
CA ARG A 36 3.94 -9.96 4.23
C ARG A 36 2.75 -10.47 5.04
N CYS A 37 1.57 -9.97 4.70
CA CYS A 37 0.27 -10.51 5.10
C CYS A 37 -0.64 -10.52 3.87
N GLY A 38 -0.93 -11.72 3.35
CA GLY A 38 -1.63 -11.87 2.08
C GLY A 38 -0.88 -11.17 0.95
N ASN A 39 -1.54 -10.21 0.28
CA ASN A 39 -0.92 -9.44 -0.80
C ASN A 39 -0.21 -8.16 -0.33
N VAL A 40 -0.22 -7.86 0.97
CA VAL A 40 0.35 -6.63 1.53
C VAL A 40 1.75 -6.89 2.04
N SER A 41 2.73 -6.08 1.61
CA SER A 41 4.07 -6.09 2.19
C SER A 41 4.12 -5.21 3.45
N ILE A 42 4.82 -5.69 4.47
CA ILE A 42 4.95 -5.09 5.80
C ILE A 42 6.42 -4.70 6.04
N PRO A 43 6.87 -3.55 5.54
CA PRO A 43 8.22 -3.05 5.78
C PRO A 43 8.36 -2.48 7.20
N TYR A 44 9.59 -2.50 7.74
CA TYR A 44 9.89 -1.74 8.97
C TYR A 44 9.63 -0.24 8.73
N PRO A 45 9.00 0.51 9.66
CA PRO A 45 8.77 0.24 11.08
C PRO A 45 7.51 -0.57 11.43
N PHE A 46 6.75 -1.04 10.44
CA PHE A 46 5.61 -1.92 10.65
C PHE A 46 6.07 -3.36 10.85
N GLY A 47 5.25 -4.15 11.53
CA GLY A 47 5.58 -5.56 11.75
C GLY A 47 4.42 -6.35 12.33
N ILE A 48 4.49 -7.67 12.09
CA ILE A 48 3.52 -8.64 12.56
C ILE A 48 4.13 -9.39 13.74
N GLY A 49 3.41 -9.43 14.86
CA GLY A 49 3.83 -10.14 16.06
C GLY A 49 4.76 -9.33 16.99
N SER A 50 5.07 -9.94 18.13
CA SER A 50 5.83 -9.31 19.20
C SER A 50 7.24 -8.93 18.74
N ASN A 51 7.70 -7.74 19.13
CA ASN A 51 9.03 -7.23 18.82
C ASN A 51 9.33 -6.98 17.33
N CYS A 52 8.34 -7.04 16.43
CA CYS A 52 8.54 -6.86 14.98
C CYS A 52 8.27 -5.44 14.47
N PHE A 53 7.61 -4.60 15.26
CA PHE A 53 7.27 -3.22 14.94
C PHE A 53 8.07 -2.24 15.81
N MET A 54 8.26 -1.01 15.34
CA MET A 54 9.00 0.04 16.08
C MET A 54 8.19 0.60 17.26
N HIS A 55 6.89 0.81 17.05
CA HIS A 55 5.99 1.37 18.06
C HIS A 55 4.63 0.67 17.97
N LYS A 56 3.87 0.63 19.07
CA LYS A 56 2.58 -0.08 19.14
C LYS A 56 1.58 0.41 18.08
N THR A 57 1.69 1.67 17.65
CA THR A 57 0.87 2.23 16.56
C THR A 57 1.13 1.61 15.19
N CYS A 58 2.28 0.97 15.00
CA CYS A 58 2.73 0.33 13.76
C CYS A 58 2.59 -1.20 13.79
N GLU A 59 1.96 -1.75 14.84
CA GLU A 59 1.62 -3.18 14.89
C GLU A 59 0.60 -3.51 13.80
N VAL A 60 0.90 -4.54 13.01
CA VAL A 60 -0.02 -5.09 12.02
C VAL A 60 -0.48 -6.46 12.50
N VAL A 61 -1.79 -6.67 12.54
CA VAL A 61 -2.40 -7.98 12.80
C VAL A 61 -2.81 -8.59 11.47
N CYS A 62 -2.37 -9.81 11.22
CA CYS A 62 -2.76 -10.56 10.04
C CYS A 62 -3.90 -11.51 10.41
N ASN A 63 -5.12 -11.21 9.96
CA ASN A 63 -6.29 -12.03 10.24
C ASN A 63 -6.48 -13.10 9.16
N GLU A 64 -6.46 -14.36 9.58
CA GLU A 64 -6.66 -15.54 8.74
C GLU A 64 -8.11 -16.05 8.86
N ASN A 65 -9.10 -15.18 8.63
CA ASN A 65 -10.52 -15.48 8.88
C ASN A 65 -11.17 -16.38 7.80
N GLY A 66 -10.51 -17.47 7.38
CA GLY A 66 -11.06 -18.45 6.43
C GLY A 66 -11.34 -17.93 5.01
N VAL A 67 -10.90 -16.70 4.70
CA VAL A 67 -10.93 -16.11 3.36
C VAL A 67 -9.70 -16.63 2.59
N ALA A 68 -9.80 -16.72 1.26
CA ALA A 68 -8.73 -17.22 0.39
C ALA A 68 -7.39 -16.47 0.53
N ALA A 69 -7.37 -15.27 1.14
CA ALA A 69 -6.16 -14.51 1.44
C ALA A 69 -6.23 -13.87 2.85
N PRO A 70 -5.13 -13.88 3.62
CA PRO A 70 -5.03 -13.17 4.90
C PRO A 70 -5.21 -11.65 4.73
N ILE A 71 -5.84 -11.01 5.72
CA ILE A 71 -6.15 -9.57 5.72
C ILE A 71 -5.25 -8.85 6.70
N ALA A 72 -4.51 -7.84 6.22
CA ALA A 72 -3.69 -6.98 7.07
C ALA A 72 -4.57 -5.93 7.76
N PHE A 73 -4.45 -5.81 9.09
CA PHE A 73 -5.24 -4.89 9.89
C PHE A 73 -4.34 -4.06 10.81
N LEU A 74 -4.57 -2.75 10.87
CA LEU A 74 -3.85 -1.83 11.73
C LEU A 74 -4.73 -1.48 12.95
N PRO A 75 -4.47 -2.06 14.14
CA PRO A 75 -5.34 -1.89 15.30
C PRO A 75 -5.39 -0.46 15.82
N SER A 76 -4.32 0.33 15.60
CA SER A 76 -4.19 1.70 16.09
C SER A 76 -5.23 2.67 15.53
N ILE A 77 -5.66 2.46 14.28
CA ILE A 77 -6.72 3.24 13.62
C ILE A 77 -7.94 2.39 13.26
N LYS A 78 -7.93 1.09 13.64
CA LYS A 78 -8.98 0.10 13.37
C LYS A 78 -9.34 -0.06 11.89
N MET A 79 -8.33 -0.09 11.01
CA MET A 79 -8.53 -0.16 9.56
C MET A 79 -7.82 -1.36 8.92
N GLU A 80 -8.42 -1.90 7.86
CA GLU A 80 -7.77 -2.83 6.94
C GLU A 80 -6.73 -2.08 6.10
N VAL A 81 -5.52 -2.61 6.06
CA VAL A 81 -4.40 -2.08 5.28
C VAL A 81 -4.41 -2.73 3.90
N LEU A 82 -4.38 -1.89 2.87
CA LEU A 82 -4.34 -2.33 1.47
C LEU A 82 -2.92 -2.29 0.91
N GLU A 83 -2.10 -1.35 1.40
CA GLU A 83 -0.74 -1.12 0.90
C GLU A 83 0.05 -0.25 1.87
N ILE A 84 1.34 -0.56 2.03
CA ILE A 84 2.30 0.27 2.76
C ILE A 84 3.43 0.58 1.79
N ASN A 85 3.66 1.87 1.54
CA ASN A 85 4.74 2.35 0.68
C ASN A 85 5.64 3.28 1.48
N ILE A 86 6.84 2.81 1.80
CA ILE A 86 7.86 3.62 2.45
C ILE A 86 8.99 3.75 1.45
N SER A 87 9.14 4.95 0.92
CA SER A 87 10.27 5.27 0.06
C SER A 87 11.50 5.54 0.91
N ASP A 88 12.66 5.04 0.48
CA ASP A 88 13.93 5.45 1.06
C ASP A 88 14.11 6.95 0.76
N PRO A 89 14.31 7.80 1.78
CA PRO A 89 14.58 9.21 1.55
C PRO A 89 15.87 9.44 0.74
N TYR A 90 16.76 8.45 0.63
CA TYR A 90 17.98 8.48 -0.17
C TYR A 90 17.86 7.57 -1.39
N VAL A 91 17.36 8.12 -2.49
CA VAL A 91 17.17 7.38 -3.76
C VAL A 91 18.51 6.90 -4.36
N ASN A 92 19.63 7.54 -3.99
CA ASN A 92 20.98 7.24 -4.52
C ASN A 92 22.13 7.91 -3.72
N ASN A 93 21.93 8.16 -2.42
CA ASN A 93 22.88 8.86 -1.52
C ASN A 93 23.32 10.27 -1.99
N THR A 94 22.68 10.84 -3.02
CA THR A 94 23.01 12.18 -3.56
C THR A 94 21.79 13.11 -3.62
N TYR A 95 20.58 12.56 -3.55
CA TYR A 95 19.34 13.33 -3.52
C TYR A 95 18.44 12.88 -2.35
N PHE A 96 18.00 13.86 -1.55
CA PHE A 96 17.07 13.64 -0.44
C PHE A 96 15.63 13.90 -0.91
N SER A 97 14.79 12.86 -0.90
CA SER A 97 13.37 12.98 -1.18
C SER A 97 12.59 13.21 0.12
N TYR A 98 11.77 14.26 0.14
CA TYR A 98 10.85 14.56 1.24
C TYR A 98 9.50 13.82 1.11
N GLU A 99 9.41 12.79 0.26
CA GLU A 99 8.16 12.05 0.14
C GLU A 99 7.85 11.29 1.45
N PRO A 100 6.72 11.59 2.11
CA PRO A 100 6.34 10.86 3.30
C PRO A 100 5.98 9.42 2.94
N GLY A 101 6.22 8.49 3.87
CA GLY A 101 5.67 7.14 3.76
C GLY A 101 4.14 7.18 3.71
N LEU A 102 3.56 6.32 2.89
CA LEU A 102 2.13 6.26 2.62
C LEU A 102 1.57 4.92 3.09
N ILE A 103 0.40 4.98 3.69
CA ILE A 103 -0.39 3.79 4.04
C ILE A 103 -1.74 3.96 3.39
N ARG A 104 -2.12 3.03 2.54
CA ARG A 104 -3.44 2.98 1.93
C ARG A 104 -4.31 2.04 2.74
N VAL A 105 -5.45 2.52 3.20
CA VAL A 105 -6.38 1.77 4.04
C VAL A 105 -7.77 1.71 3.39
N LYS A 106 -8.55 0.70 3.78
CA LYS A 106 -9.94 0.56 3.35
C LYS A 106 -10.83 1.45 4.22
N MET A 107 -11.21 2.60 3.67
CA MET A 107 -12.09 3.55 4.35
C MET A 107 -13.53 2.99 4.41
N PRO A 108 -14.25 3.19 5.54
CA PRO A 108 -15.65 2.82 5.62
C PRO A 108 -16.51 3.74 4.74
N ILE A 109 -17.63 3.22 4.24
CA ILE A 109 -18.64 4.02 3.57
C ILE A 109 -19.43 4.75 4.66
N ILE A 110 -19.36 6.08 4.64
CA ILE A 110 -20.14 6.93 5.55
C ILE A 110 -21.41 7.32 4.81
N SER A 111 -22.54 6.88 5.34
CA SER A 111 -23.86 7.18 4.79
C SER A 111 -24.67 7.98 5.82
N SER A 112 -25.50 8.89 5.30
CA SER A 112 -26.54 9.50 6.12
C SER A 112 -27.54 8.41 6.53
N SER A 113 -28.09 8.51 7.74
CA SER A 113 -29.20 7.69 8.21
C SER A 113 -30.40 7.73 7.25
N ASN A 114 -30.51 8.78 6.45
CA ASN A 114 -31.56 8.95 5.46
C ASN A 114 -31.35 8.11 4.18
N CYS A 115 -30.13 7.63 3.90
CA CYS A 115 -29.86 6.74 2.75
C CYS A 115 -29.86 5.26 3.16
N ILE A 116 -29.20 4.95 4.28
CA ILE A 116 -29.03 3.60 4.82
C ILE A 116 -29.08 3.74 6.34
N ASN A 117 -29.76 2.83 7.04
CA ASN A 117 -29.76 2.76 8.52
C ASN A 117 -28.39 2.31 9.08
N GLN A 118 -27.30 2.87 8.58
CA GLN A 118 -25.92 2.55 8.96
C GLN A 118 -25.07 3.81 8.86
N SER A 119 -25.01 4.56 9.96
CA SER A 119 -24.05 5.65 10.12
C SER A 119 -22.76 5.07 10.73
N VAL A 120 -21.77 4.78 9.90
CA VAL A 120 -20.42 4.46 10.40
C VAL A 120 -19.72 5.78 10.70
N ALA A 121 -19.24 5.95 11.94
CA ALA A 121 -18.43 7.10 12.32
C ALA A 121 -17.14 7.14 11.49
N GLY A 122 -16.64 8.34 11.22
CA GLY A 122 -15.38 8.53 10.50
C GLY A 122 -14.19 7.85 11.20
N VAL A 123 -13.08 7.74 10.48
CA VAL A 123 -11.84 7.13 10.99
C VAL A 123 -11.22 8.06 12.02
N ASN A 124 -10.97 7.55 13.23
CA ASN A 124 -10.25 8.28 14.27
C ASN A 124 -8.75 7.96 14.20
N ILE A 125 -7.96 8.99 13.93
CA ILE A 125 -6.48 8.92 13.83
C ILE A 125 -5.82 9.69 14.99
N SER A 126 -6.62 10.32 15.87
CA SER A 126 -6.13 11.08 17.01
C SER A 126 -5.26 10.22 17.93
N GLY A 127 -4.12 10.75 18.36
CA GLY A 127 -3.14 10.04 19.20
C GLY A 127 -2.23 9.08 18.44
N THR A 128 -2.31 9.03 17.11
CA THR A 128 -1.36 8.27 16.25
C THR A 128 -0.49 9.23 15.44
N PRO A 129 0.68 8.78 14.93
CA PRO A 129 1.55 9.63 14.10
C PRO A 129 1.05 9.77 12.64
N PHE A 130 -0.12 9.22 12.31
CA PHE A 130 -0.64 9.22 10.95
C PHE A 130 -1.43 10.50 10.65
N PHE A 131 -1.40 10.92 9.39
CA PHE A 131 -2.18 12.05 8.89
C PHE A 131 -2.74 11.71 7.51
N PHE A 132 -3.85 12.35 7.15
CA PHE A 132 -4.42 12.22 5.81
C PHE A 132 -3.52 12.91 4.79
N SER A 133 -3.17 12.21 3.70
CA SER A 133 -2.45 12.81 2.58
C SER A 133 -3.22 13.99 1.97
N SER A 134 -2.56 15.10 1.71
CA SER A 134 -3.20 16.27 1.12
C SER A 134 -3.51 16.11 -0.38
N TYR A 135 -2.91 15.13 -1.07
CA TYR A 135 -3.00 15.01 -2.53
C TYR A 135 -3.26 13.57 -3.03
N ARG A 136 -3.20 12.54 -2.18
CA ARG A 136 -3.46 11.15 -2.57
C ARG A 136 -4.81 10.60 -2.09
N ASN A 137 -5.59 11.42 -1.38
CA ASN A 137 -6.94 11.04 -0.96
C ASN A 137 -7.96 11.37 -2.06
N LYS A 138 -8.86 10.42 -2.33
CA LYS A 138 -9.99 10.61 -3.23
C LYS A 138 -11.28 10.47 -2.44
N PHE A 139 -12.09 11.52 -2.42
CA PHE A 139 -13.42 11.50 -1.82
C PHE A 139 -14.45 11.34 -2.93
N VAL A 140 -15.38 10.41 -2.74
CA VAL A 140 -16.49 10.17 -3.66
C VAL A 140 -17.75 10.16 -2.82
N SER A 141 -18.70 11.03 -3.17
CA SER A 141 -20.04 11.05 -2.57
C SER A 141 -21.06 10.67 -3.62
N VAL A 142 -22.06 9.90 -3.21
CA VAL A 142 -23.19 9.53 -4.05
C VAL A 142 -24.47 9.86 -3.26
N GLY A 143 -25.47 10.44 -3.93
CA GLY A 143 -26.76 10.73 -3.32
C GLY A 143 -27.55 9.46 -2.98
N CYS A 144 -28.59 9.58 -2.14
CA CYS A 144 -29.54 8.48 -1.95
C CYS A 144 -30.41 8.31 -3.21
N ASN A 145 -30.98 7.11 -3.43
CA ASN A 145 -31.98 6.83 -4.48
C ASN A 145 -31.49 6.98 -5.93
N ASN A 146 -30.25 6.58 -6.23
CA ASN A 146 -29.83 6.41 -7.62
C ASN A 146 -30.39 5.08 -8.16
N ASP A 147 -31.68 5.09 -8.52
CA ASP A 147 -32.27 4.02 -9.32
C ASP A 147 -31.62 4.04 -10.70
N TRP A 148 -30.62 3.19 -10.91
CA TRP A 148 -30.08 2.90 -12.24
C TRP A 148 -31.10 2.04 -12.99
N SER A 149 -32.13 2.68 -13.53
CA SER A 149 -32.91 2.13 -14.64
C SER A 149 -32.21 2.56 -15.92
N GLY A 150 -31.47 1.63 -16.54
CA GLY A 150 -30.67 1.90 -17.72
C GLY A 150 -31.52 2.43 -18.88
N SER A 151 -31.38 3.73 -19.17
CA SER A 151 -31.53 4.28 -20.51
C SER A 151 -30.48 5.36 -20.72
N TYR A 152 -29.67 5.12 -21.74
CA TYR A 152 -28.56 5.91 -22.29
C TYR A 152 -28.57 7.41 -21.93
N GLY A 153 -27.48 7.88 -21.32
CA GLY A 153 -27.17 9.30 -21.20
C GLY A 153 -26.11 9.58 -20.16
N GLY A 154 -24.89 9.91 -20.58
CA GLY A 154 -23.81 10.31 -19.69
C GLY A 154 -24.23 11.46 -18.77
N GLY A 155 -24.05 11.28 -17.46
CA GLY A 155 -24.31 12.27 -16.43
C GLY A 155 -23.01 12.60 -15.70
N TRP A 156 -22.67 13.87 -15.69
CA TRP A 156 -21.38 14.45 -15.31
C TRP A 156 -21.03 14.28 -13.82
N LEU A 157 -19.76 13.98 -13.53
CA LEU A 157 -19.14 14.25 -12.23
C LEU A 157 -18.90 15.76 -12.14
N GLN A 158 -19.69 16.45 -11.33
CA GLN A 158 -19.42 17.83 -10.95
C GLN A 158 -18.92 17.84 -9.51
N ASP A 159 -17.67 18.27 -9.38
CA ASP A 159 -17.04 18.64 -8.12
C ASP A 159 -17.94 19.62 -7.36
N GLY A 160 -18.24 19.29 -6.11
CA GLY A 160 -19.10 20.09 -5.25
C GLY A 160 -18.59 20.07 -3.82
N LEU A 161 -17.45 20.73 -3.58
CA LEU A 161 -17.10 21.29 -2.28
C LEU A 161 -17.71 22.69 -2.20
N GLN A 162 -18.78 22.86 -1.43
CA GLN A 162 -19.09 24.08 -0.66
C GLN A 162 -19.77 23.66 0.65
#